data_AF-A0A847XWB2-F1
#
_entry.id   AF-A0A847XWB2-F1
#
_cell.length_a   1.000
_cell.length_b   1.000
_cell.length_c   1.000
_cell.angle_alpha   90.00
_cell.angle_beta   90.00
_cell.angle_gamma   90.00
#
_symmetry.space_group_name_H-M   'P 1'
#
loop_
_entity.id
_entity.type
_entity.pdbx_description
1 polymer ?
#
loop_
_entity_poly.entity_id
_entity_poly.type
_entity_poly.pdbx_seq_one_letter_code
_entity_poly.pdbx_strand_id
1 'polypeptide(L)'
;MPIPYFYLLALSLLIIHEMDAIRCREWSILPLLSRVKDETGYLVFTATHLPLVLLIFIGLTTGGIFLPVVRILLDSFCVFHIILHAAFRRHPQNHFESGFSLFIIAGTGLAGLLDLGALVL
;
A
#
# COMPACT_ATOMS: atom_id res chain seq x y z
N MET A 1 -2.34 16.29 17.94
CA MET A 1 -1.97 16.97 16.69
C MET A 1 -3.03 16.64 15.65
N PRO A 2 -3.43 17.56 14.77
CA PRO A 2 -4.32 17.22 13.66
C PRO A 2 -3.69 16.11 12.81
N ILE A 3 -4.51 15.20 12.31
CA ILE A 3 -4.02 14.13 11.43
C ILE A 3 -3.50 14.81 10.14
N PRO A 4 -2.29 14.48 9.67
CA PRO A 4 -1.71 15.13 8.51
C PRO A 4 -2.43 14.70 7.23
N TYR A 5 -2.68 15.66 6.35
CA TYR A 5 -3.43 15.42 5.11
C TYR A 5 -2.69 14.51 4.13
N PHE A 6 -1.36 14.59 4.06
CA PHE A 6 -0.57 13.73 3.18
C PHE A 6 -0.57 12.27 3.64
N TYR A 7 -0.44 12.02 4.93
CA TYR A 7 -0.64 10.68 5.51
C TYR A 7 -2.03 10.09 5.18
N LEU A 8 -3.11 10.87 5.36
CA LEU A 8 -4.46 10.39 5.01
C LEU A 8 -4.61 10.13 3.51
N LEU A 9 -4.01 10.97 2.68
CA LEU A 9 -4.00 10.78 1.23
C LEU A 9 -3.23 9.51 0.84
N ALA A 10 -2.05 9.28 1.44
CA ALA A 10 -1.25 8.08 1.22
C ALA A 10 -2.03 6.82 1.59
N LEU A 11 -2.65 6.79 2.77
CA LEU A 11 -3.50 5.68 3.21
C LEU A 11 -4.70 5.47 2.27
N SER A 12 -5.38 6.54 1.86
CA SER A 12 -6.55 6.46 0.98
C SER A 12 -6.16 5.89 -0.38
N LEU A 13 -5.06 6.37 -0.97
CA LEU A 13 -4.56 5.89 -2.25
C LEU A 13 -4.07 4.45 -2.16
N LEU A 14 -3.42 4.06 -1.05
CA LEU A 14 -3.01 2.69 -0.81
C LEU A 14 -4.22 1.75 -0.78
N ILE A 15 -5.28 2.10 -0.04
CA ILE A 15 -6.50 1.28 0.02
C ILE A 15 -7.13 1.12 -1.37
N ILE A 16 -7.24 2.20 -2.14
CA ILE A 16 -7.78 2.14 -3.51
C ILE A 16 -6.87 1.32 -4.43
N HIS A 17 -5.55 1.43 -4.24
CA HIS A 17 -4.59 0.59 -4.95
C HIS A 17 -4.76 -0.89 -4.61
N GLU A 18 -4.95 -1.27 -3.35
CA GLU A 18 -5.20 -2.66 -2.97
C GLU A 18 -6.49 -3.23 -3.61
N MET A 19 -7.53 -2.42 -3.77
CA MET A 19 -8.73 -2.83 -4.52
C MET A 19 -8.43 -3.09 -6.00
N ASP A 20 -7.60 -2.25 -6.63
CA ASP A 20 -7.13 -2.46 -8.00
C ASP A 20 -6.15 -3.65 -8.09
N ALA A 21 -5.33 -3.89 -7.07
CA ALA A 21 -4.43 -5.02 -6.97
C ALA A 21 -5.18 -6.35 -6.93
N ILE A 22 -6.33 -6.40 -6.24
CA ILE A 22 -7.23 -7.55 -6.27
C ILE A 22 -7.76 -7.79 -7.69
N ARG A 23 -8.23 -6.73 -8.35
CA ARG A 23 -8.70 -6.80 -9.75
C ARG A 23 -7.60 -7.26 -10.70
N CYS A 24 -6.38 -6.77 -10.51
CA CYS A 24 -5.19 -7.07 -11.33
C CYS A 24 -4.46 -8.35 -10.91
N ARG A 25 -4.98 -9.10 -9.93
CA ARG A 25 -4.43 -10.38 -9.46
C ARG A 25 -2.97 -10.29 -9.02
N GLU A 26 -2.60 -9.28 -8.23
CA GLU A 26 -1.21 -9.04 -7.83
C GLU A 26 -0.54 -10.24 -7.14
N TRP A 27 -1.31 -11.11 -6.47
CA TRP A 27 -0.79 -12.36 -5.91
C TRP A 27 -0.07 -13.25 -6.92
N SER A 28 -0.37 -13.14 -8.21
CA SER A 28 0.31 -13.86 -9.30
C SER A 28 1.75 -13.38 -9.55
N ILE A 29 2.12 -12.20 -9.04
CA ILE A 29 3.46 -11.61 -9.13
C ILE A 29 4.30 -11.98 -7.90
N LEU A 30 3.67 -12.06 -6.73
CA LEU A 30 4.35 -12.29 -5.46
C LEU A 30 5.03 -13.67 -5.44
N PRO A 31 6.36 -13.79 -5.18
CA PRO A 31 7.11 -15.05 -5.34
C PRO A 31 6.57 -16.28 -4.59
N LEU A 32 5.89 -16.05 -3.46
CA LEU A 32 5.29 -17.11 -2.65
C LEU A 32 3.87 -17.45 -3.11
N LEU A 33 3.06 -16.44 -3.46
CA LEU A 33 1.65 -16.63 -3.84
C LEU A 33 1.49 -17.02 -5.32
N SER A 34 2.45 -16.69 -6.19
CA SER A 34 2.44 -17.08 -7.60
C SER A 34 2.55 -18.60 -7.82
N ARG A 35 2.89 -19.36 -6.77
CA ARG A 35 3.06 -20.82 -6.80
C ARG A 35 1.83 -21.60 -6.33
N VAL A 36 0.84 -20.94 -5.76
CA VAL A 36 -0.39 -21.59 -5.30
C VAL A 36 -1.51 -21.46 -6.33
N LYS A 37 -2.60 -22.21 -6.14
CA LYS A 37 -3.80 -22.07 -6.99
C LYS A 37 -4.34 -20.65 -6.89
N ASP A 38 -4.87 -20.12 -7.99
CA ASP A 38 -5.35 -18.73 -8.10
C ASP A 38 -6.33 -18.36 -6.97
N GLU A 39 -7.32 -19.22 -6.70
CA GLU A 39 -8.29 -19.01 -5.60
C GLU A 39 -7.62 -18.94 -4.23
N THR A 40 -6.60 -19.77 -3.99
CA THR A 40 -5.82 -19.74 -2.75
C THR A 40 -4.96 -18.49 -2.67
N GLY A 41 -4.35 -18.07 -3.78
CA GLY A 41 -3.58 -16.84 -3.88
C GLY A 41 -4.44 -15.61 -3.55
N TYR A 42 -5.63 -15.52 -4.17
CA TYR A 42 -6.64 -14.50 -3.87
C TYR A 42 -7.05 -14.48 -2.39
N LEU A 43 -7.39 -15.65 -1.83
CA LEU A 43 -7.81 -15.77 -0.43
C LEU A 43 -6.70 -15.30 0.52
N VAL A 44 -5.49 -15.81 0.35
CA VAL A 44 -4.36 -15.50 1.24
C VAL A 44 -3.96 -14.03 1.10
N PHE A 45 -3.90 -13.51 -0.13
CA PHE A 45 -3.62 -12.10 -0.40
C PHE A 45 -4.63 -11.22 0.33
N THR A 46 -5.93 -11.40 0.06
CA THR A 46 -6.98 -10.54 0.61
C THR A 46 -7.08 -10.67 2.14
N ALA A 47 -6.98 -11.89 2.68
CA ALA A 47 -7.06 -12.11 4.13
C ALA A 47 -5.87 -11.50 4.89
N THR A 48 -4.68 -11.46 4.29
CA THR A 48 -3.48 -10.86 4.91
C THR A 48 -3.58 -9.33 5.00
N HIS A 49 -4.39 -8.69 4.15
CA HIS A 49 -4.63 -7.24 4.23
C HIS A 49 -5.52 -6.84 5.40
N LEU A 50 -6.42 -7.72 5.86
CA LEU A 50 -7.30 -7.43 7.01
C LEU A 50 -6.53 -7.06 8.29
N PRO A 51 -5.56 -7.86 8.78
CA PRO A 51 -4.78 -7.49 9.96
C PRO A 51 -3.95 -6.23 9.74
N LEU A 52 -3.43 -6.00 8.53
CA LEU A 52 -2.69 -4.78 8.20
C LEU A 52 -3.57 -3.54 8.33
N VAL A 53 -4.76 -3.55 7.72
CA VAL A 53 -5.74 -2.46 7.81
C VAL A 53 -6.20 -2.23 9.25
N LEU A 54 -6.42 -3.30 10.01
CA LEU A 54 -6.78 -3.20 11.42
C LEU A 54 -5.70 -2.50 12.25
N LEU A 55 -4.42 -2.86 12.07
CA LEU A 55 -3.30 -2.22 12.77
C LEU A 55 -3.20 -0.72 12.44
N ILE A 56 -3.45 -0.34 11.19
CA ILE A 56 -3.47 1.07 10.77
C ILE A 56 -4.60 1.83 11.49
N PHE A 57 -5.80 1.24 11.57
CA PHE A 57 -6.94 1.86 12.25
C PHE A 57 -6.76 1.93 13.78
N ILE A 58 -6.09 0.96 14.40
CA ILE A 58 -5.66 1.06 15.79
C ILE A 58 -4.67 2.23 15.93
N GLY A 59 -3.72 2.38 15.00
CA GLY A 59 -2.82 3.54 14.86
C GLY A 59 -3.54 4.87 14.91
N LEU A 60 -4.55 5.01 14.07
CA LEU A 60 -5.35 6.21 13.94
C LEU A 60 -6.18 6.55 15.18
N THR A 61 -6.66 5.54 15.91
CA THR A 61 -7.54 5.73 17.07
C THR A 61 -6.78 5.89 18.38
N THR A 62 -5.52 5.48 18.42
CA THR A 62 -4.67 5.56 19.62
C THR A 62 -3.67 6.71 19.49
N GLY A 63 -4.05 7.91 19.97
CA GLY A 63 -3.25 9.13 19.85
C GLY A 63 -1.91 9.20 20.63
N GLY A 64 -1.38 8.06 21.08
CA GLY A 64 -0.12 7.93 21.83
C GLY A 64 1.08 7.62 20.92
N ILE A 65 2.10 6.93 21.47
CA ILE A 65 3.35 6.53 20.76
C ILE A 65 3.05 5.71 19.48
N PHE A 66 1.91 5.02 19.45
CA PHE A 66 1.52 4.18 18.32
C PHE A 66 1.23 5.00 17.05
N LEU A 67 0.63 6.20 17.17
CA LEU A 67 0.28 7.02 16.00
C LEU A 67 1.52 7.49 15.20
N PRO A 68 2.57 8.09 15.80
CA PRO A 68 3.79 8.45 15.06
C PRO A 68 4.50 7.25 14.45
N VAL A 69 4.56 6.12 15.16
CA VAL A 69 5.22 4.90 14.66
C VAL A 69 4.47 4.32 13.47
N VAL A 70 3.14 4.16 13.58
CA VAL A 70 2.30 3.65 12.47
C VAL A 70 2.38 4.58 11.27
N ARG A 71 2.36 5.90 11.48
CA ARG A 71 2.53 6.89 10.42
C ARG A 71 3.84 6.70 9.66
N ILE A 72 4.98 6.74 10.35
CA ILE A 72 6.31 6.58 9.72
C ILE A 72 6.41 5.23 8.99
N LEU A 73 5.92 4.15 9.59
CA LEU A 73 5.95 2.82 8.98
C LEU A 73 5.09 2.76 7.72
N LEU A 74 3.88 3.33 7.74
CA LEU A 74 3.00 3.37 6.58
C LEU A 74 3.61 4.19 5.46
N ASP A 75 4.12 5.39 5.74
CA ASP A 75 4.68 6.25 4.71
C ASP A 75 5.95 5.62 4.10
N SER A 76 6.79 5.02 4.93
CA SER A 76 7.96 4.27 4.47
C SER A 76 7.56 3.07 3.60
N PHE A 77 6.51 2.35 3.99
CA PHE A 77 5.94 1.27 3.20
C PHE A 77 5.43 1.79 1.86
N CYS A 78 4.64 2.87 1.81
CA CYS A 78 4.14 3.48 0.58
C CYS A 78 5.26 3.87 -0.40
N VAL A 79 6.34 4.47 0.11
CA VAL A 79 7.52 4.82 -0.71
C VAL A 79 8.25 3.58 -1.20
N PHE A 80 8.41 2.56 -0.37
CA PHE A 80 9.02 1.31 -0.80
C PHE A 80 8.14 0.54 -1.79
N HIS A 81 6.83 0.59 -1.61
CA HIS A 81 5.82 -0.09 -2.43
C HIS A 81 5.87 0.36 -3.89
N ILE A 82 5.96 1.68 -4.14
CA ILE A 82 6.13 2.19 -5.51
C ILE A 82 7.45 1.70 -6.15
N ILE A 83 8.52 1.54 -5.36
CA ILE A 83 9.80 0.99 -5.84
C ILE A 83 9.63 -0.47 -6.25
N LEU A 84 8.88 -1.26 -5.47
CA LEU A 84 8.55 -2.64 -5.83
C LEU A 84 7.77 -2.70 -7.15
N HIS A 85 6.73 -1.88 -7.33
CA HIS A 85 6.00 -1.82 -8.60
C HIS A 85 6.88 -1.42 -9.77
N ALA A 86 7.81 -0.48 -9.56
CA ALA A 86 8.77 -0.11 -10.59
C ALA A 86 9.68 -1.30 -10.96
N ALA A 87 10.13 -2.08 -9.97
CA ALA A 87 10.97 -3.27 -10.18
C ALA A 87 10.22 -4.40 -10.91
N PHE A 88 8.94 -4.63 -10.57
CA PHE A 88 8.10 -5.67 -11.18
C PHE A 88 7.29 -5.18 -12.39
N ARG A 89 7.56 -3.97 -12.92
CA ARG A 89 6.81 -3.39 -14.04
C ARG A 89 6.83 -4.25 -15.31
N ARG A 90 7.91 -4.99 -15.55
CA ARG A 90 8.08 -5.86 -16.72
C ARG A 90 7.70 -7.32 -16.45
N HIS A 91 7.14 -7.62 -15.27
CA HIS A 91 6.75 -8.99 -14.94
C HIS A 91 5.60 -9.45 -15.85
N PRO A 92 5.62 -10.69 -16.41
CA PRO A 92 4.60 -11.14 -17.37
C PRO A 92 3.16 -11.21 -16.83
N GLN A 93 3.02 -11.28 -15.50
CA GLN A 93 1.73 -11.29 -14.80
C GLN A 93 1.35 -9.91 -14.22
N ASN A 94 2.08 -8.85 -14.61
CA ASN A 94 1.74 -7.50 -14.18
C ASN A 94 0.61 -6.94 -15.04
N HIS A 95 -0.55 -6.73 -14.43
CA HIS A 95 -1.75 -6.24 -15.09
C HIS A 95 -2.08 -4.77 -14.75
N PHE A 96 -1.16 -4.02 -14.13
CA PHE A 96 -1.33 -2.59 -13.82
C PHE A 96 -1.03 -1.70 -15.04
N GLU A 97 -1.80 -1.86 -16.11
CA GLU A 97 -1.57 -1.20 -17.40
C GLU A 97 -2.33 0.13 -17.54
N SER A 98 -3.34 0.35 -16.72
CA SER A 98 -4.21 1.52 -16.85
C SER A 98 -3.57 2.78 -16.28
N GLY A 99 -3.88 3.94 -16.87
CA GLY A 99 -3.45 5.23 -16.33
C GLY A 99 -3.98 5.48 -14.91
N PHE A 100 -5.14 4.91 -14.58
CA PHE A 100 -5.70 4.96 -13.23
C PHE A 100 -4.84 4.16 -12.23
N SER A 101 -4.47 2.93 -12.58
CA SER A 101 -3.55 2.08 -11.78
C SER A 101 -2.22 2.79 -11.52
N LEU A 102 -1.65 3.39 -12.57
CA LEU A 102 -0.41 4.16 -12.43
C LEU A 102 -0.59 5.37 -11.51
N PHE A 103 -1.70 6.10 -11.64
CA PHE A 103 -2.00 7.26 -10.81
C PHE A 103 -2.10 6.89 -9.32
N ILE A 104 -2.84 5.83 -8.97
CA ILE A 104 -3.02 5.43 -7.57
C ILE A 104 -1.72 4.84 -6.98
N ILE A 105 -0.95 4.07 -7.75
CA ILE A 105 0.37 3.56 -7.31
C ILE A 105 1.34 4.72 -7.09
N ALA A 106 1.47 5.62 -8.08
CA ALA A 106 2.39 6.73 -8.01
C ALA A 106 2.00 7.73 -6.90
N GLY A 107 0.71 8.02 -6.79
CA GLY A 107 0.16 8.90 -5.78
C GLY A 107 0.38 8.37 -4.36
N THR A 108 0.26 7.05 -4.16
CA THR A 108 0.54 6.40 -2.86
C THR A 108 1.98 6.70 -2.40
N GLY A 109 2.97 6.45 -3.26
CA GLY A 109 4.37 6.72 -2.94
C GLY A 109 4.70 8.20 -2.76
N LEU A 110 4.15 9.07 -3.64
CA LEU A 110 4.37 10.52 -3.56
C LEU A 110 3.79 11.11 -2.27
N ALA A 111 2.57 10.73 -1.89
CA ALA A 111 1.92 11.23 -0.68
C ALA A 111 2.70 10.81 0.57
N GLY A 112 3.16 9.56 0.66
CA GLY A 112 4.01 9.10 1.77
C GLY A 112 5.34 9.84 1.84
N LEU A 113 5.99 10.10 0.69
CA LEU A 113 7.24 10.88 0.65
C LEU A 113 7.05 12.32 1.14
N LEU A 114 5.95 12.97 0.72
CA LEU A 114 5.62 14.33 1.16
C LEU A 114 5.34 14.37 2.68
N ASP A 115 4.67 13.34 3.20
CA ASP A 115 4.38 13.25 4.62
C ASP A 115 5.64 13.04 5.48
N LEU A 116 6.54 12.15 5.05
CA LEU A 116 7.87 11.96 5.68
C LEU A 116 8.71 13.24 5.61
N GLY A 117 8.70 13.94 4.48
CA GLY A 117 9.39 15.23 4.36
C GLY A 117 8.85 16.27 5.35
N ALA A 118 7.53 16.32 5.51
CA ALA A 118 6.87 17.21 6.46
C ALA A 118 7.10 16.84 7.93
N LEU A 119 7.57 15.63 8.24
CA LEU A 119 7.96 15.21 9.59
C LEU A 119 9.36 15.69 9.99
N VAL A 120 10.23 15.97 9.02
CA VAL A 120 11.65 16.31 9.24
C VAL A 120 11.89 17.83 9.23
N LEU A 121 10.96 18.61 8.67
CA LEU A 121 10.97 20.08 8.61
C LEU A 121 10.26 20.69 9.83
#